data_AF-A0A7V0JVU9-F1
#
_entry.id   AF-A0A7V0JVU9-F1
#
_cell.length_a   1.000
_cell.length_b   1.000
_cell.length_c   1.000
_cell.angle_alpha   90.00
_cell.angle_beta   90.00
_cell.angle_gamma   90.00
#
_symmetry.space_group_name_H-M   'P 1'
#
loop_
_entity.id
_entity.type
_entity.pdbx_description
1 polymer ?
#
loop_
_entity_poly.entity_id
_entity_poly.type
_entity_poly.pdbx_seq_one_letter_code
_entity_poly.pdbx_strand_id
1 'polypeptide(L)'
;MGTGLERKIYELLGYVVTSARNLLDETPLYGPFRLVDAASRLISVLEEEGLAGPRLLELRDRIEEGKYKVVDDPEAFRNFLDGLVQTVVESMLQEGGDKPG
;
A
#
# COMPACT_ATOMS: atom_id res chain seq x y z
N MET A 1 18.64 7.15 18.85
CA MET A 1 17.34 6.49 18.60
C MET A 1 16.98 6.58 17.11
N GLY A 2 17.85 6.13 16.21
CA GLY A 2 17.62 6.12 14.75
C GLY A 2 17.61 4.72 14.13
N THR A 3 17.76 3.67 14.93
CA THR A 3 18.07 2.31 14.44
C THR A 3 16.83 1.42 14.26
N GLY A 4 15.69 1.79 14.83
CA GLY A 4 14.44 1.02 14.77
C GLY A 4 13.71 1.20 13.44
N LEU A 5 13.36 2.44 13.11
CA LEU A 5 12.70 2.79 11.86
C LEU A 5 13.55 2.44 10.63
N GLU A 6 14.84 2.79 10.64
CA GLU A 6 15.75 2.44 9.54
C GLU A 6 15.73 0.95 9.24
N ARG A 7 15.76 0.11 10.29
CA ARG A 7 15.67 -1.36 10.13
C ARG A 7 14.34 -1.79 9.52
N LYS A 8 13.20 -1.28 9.99
CA LYS A 8 11.87 -1.59 9.42
C LYS A 8 11.77 -1.17 7.95
N ILE A 9 12.35 -0.02 7.60
CA ILE A 9 12.44 0.43 6.21
C ILE A 9 13.34 -0.50 5.39
N TYR A 10 14.49 -0.94 5.91
CA TYR A 10 15.32 -1.94 5.23
C TYR A 10 14.60 -3.27 5.03
N GLU A 11 13.80 -3.73 5.99
CA GLU A 11 12.98 -4.94 5.87
C GLU A 11 11.93 -4.78 4.75
N LEU A 12 11.25 -3.62 4.68
CA LEU A 12 10.33 -3.29 3.59
C LEU A 12 11.06 -3.20 2.24
N LEU A 13 12.22 -2.56 2.18
CA LEU A 13 13.03 -2.48 0.95
C LEU A 13 13.50 -3.86 0.51
N GLY A 14 13.88 -4.74 1.44
CA GLY A 14 14.18 -6.14 1.17
C GLY A 14 13.01 -6.84 0.50
N TYR A 15 11.80 -6.69 1.06
CA TYR A 15 10.58 -7.20 0.46
C TYR A 15 10.37 -6.66 -0.97
N VAL A 16 10.46 -5.34 -1.18
CA VAL A 16 10.22 -4.69 -2.49
C VAL A 16 11.25 -5.13 -3.53
N VAL A 17 12.53 -5.15 -3.19
CA VAL A 17 13.61 -5.49 -4.14
C VAL A 17 13.57 -6.97 -4.50
N THR A 18 13.40 -7.87 -3.51
CA THR A 18 13.23 -9.30 -3.78
C THR A 18 11.97 -9.57 -4.60
N SER A 19 10.86 -8.88 -4.27
CA SER A 19 9.62 -8.91 -5.04
C SER A 19 9.83 -8.50 -6.49
N ALA A 20 10.52 -7.39 -6.74
CA ALA A 20 10.80 -6.89 -8.08
C ALA A 20 11.61 -7.89 -8.91
N ARG A 21 12.62 -8.54 -8.30
CA ARG A 21 13.38 -9.59 -8.99
C ARG A 21 12.46 -10.77 -9.33
N ASN A 22 11.77 -11.32 -8.35
CA ASN A 22 10.96 -12.54 -8.54
C ASN A 22 9.86 -12.35 -9.60
N LEU A 23 9.34 -11.13 -9.76
CA LEU A 23 8.32 -10.82 -10.77
C LEU A 23 8.74 -11.06 -12.22
N LEU A 24 10.04 -11.13 -12.53
CA LEU A 24 10.50 -11.48 -13.88
C LEU A 24 10.22 -12.96 -14.23
N ASP A 25 10.02 -13.82 -13.21
CA ASP A 25 9.80 -15.25 -13.38
C ASP A 25 8.38 -15.69 -12.98
N GLU A 26 7.48 -14.74 -12.69
CA GLU A 26 6.14 -14.99 -12.15
C GLU A 26 5.02 -14.47 -13.06
N THR A 27 3.77 -14.82 -12.74
CA THR A 27 2.59 -14.30 -13.44
C THR A 27 2.49 -12.77 -13.32
N PRO A 28 2.22 -12.02 -14.41
CA PRO A 28 2.17 -10.55 -14.39
C PRO A 28 1.23 -9.93 -13.33
N LEU A 29 0.13 -10.61 -13.00
CA LEU A 29 -0.84 -10.15 -12.00
C LEU A 29 -0.27 -10.06 -10.58
N TYR A 30 0.80 -10.80 -10.26
CA TYR A 30 1.46 -10.67 -8.96
C TYR A 30 2.20 -9.35 -8.80
N GLY A 31 2.51 -8.64 -9.90
CA GLY A 31 3.15 -7.33 -9.86
C GLY A 31 2.27 -6.31 -9.12
N PRO A 32 1.06 -6.01 -9.63
CA PRO A 32 0.13 -5.14 -8.93
C PRO A 32 -0.19 -5.58 -7.50
N PHE A 33 -0.31 -6.89 -7.25
CA PHE A 33 -0.50 -7.43 -5.90
C PHE A 33 0.64 -7.05 -4.94
N ARG A 34 1.91 -7.24 -5.36
CA ARG A 34 3.08 -6.90 -4.54
C ARG A 34 3.23 -5.41 -4.30
N LEU A 35 2.82 -4.59 -5.26
CA LEU A 35 2.81 -3.13 -5.10
C LEU A 35 1.84 -2.69 -4.01
N VAL A 36 0.61 -3.20 -4.01
CA VAL A 36 -0.35 -2.85 -2.95
C VAL A 36 0.01 -3.47 -1.61
N ASP A 37 0.57 -4.69 -1.57
CA ASP A 37 1.07 -5.29 -0.33
C ASP A 37 2.25 -4.48 0.24
N ALA A 38 3.17 -4.01 -0.60
CA ALA A 38 4.24 -3.10 -0.17
C ALA A 38 3.68 -1.77 0.39
N ALA A 39 2.63 -1.21 -0.24
CA ALA A 39 2.00 0.01 0.24
C ALA A 39 1.34 -0.18 1.61
N SER A 40 0.63 -1.29 1.83
CA SER A 40 0.07 -1.64 3.14
C SER A 40 1.16 -1.77 4.21
N ARG A 41 2.25 -2.51 3.91
CA ARG A 41 3.39 -2.65 4.82
C ARG A 41 4.04 -1.31 5.17
N LEU A 42 4.18 -0.40 4.19
CA LEU A 42 4.68 0.94 4.44
C LEU A 42 3.78 1.69 5.44
N ILE A 43 2.46 1.63 5.24
CA ILE A 43 1.52 2.28 6.16
C ILE A 43 1.61 1.68 7.56
N SER A 44 1.75 0.35 7.70
CA SER A 44 1.96 -0.28 9.00
C SER A 44 3.25 0.19 9.68
N VAL A 45 4.35 0.35 8.93
CA VAL A 45 5.59 0.93 9.48
C VAL A 45 5.34 2.37 9.96
N LEU A 46 4.60 3.18 9.20
CA LEU A 46 4.24 4.55 9.59
C LEU A 46 3.34 4.57 10.84
N GLU A 47 2.39 3.65 10.95
CA GLU A 47 1.50 3.52 12.12
C GLU A 47 2.29 3.20 13.38
N GLU A 48 3.21 2.22 13.30
CA GLU A 48 4.04 1.82 14.44
C GLU A 48 4.94 2.97 14.95
N GLU A 49 5.30 3.91 14.08
CA GLU A 49 6.06 5.12 14.46
C GLU A 49 5.17 6.32 14.81
N GLY A 50 3.84 6.16 14.83
CA GLY A 50 2.88 7.23 15.13
C GLY A 50 2.75 8.29 14.03
N LEU A 51 3.15 7.96 12.80
CA LEU A 51 3.12 8.84 11.62
C LEU A 51 1.92 8.59 10.70
N ALA A 52 1.15 7.53 10.92
CA ALA A 52 -0.04 7.23 10.12
C ALA A 52 -1.29 7.93 10.70
N GLY A 53 -1.85 8.87 9.93
CA GLY A 53 -3.16 9.45 10.22
C GLY A 53 -4.33 8.55 9.79
N PRO A 54 -5.58 8.89 10.18
CA PRO A 54 -6.76 8.05 9.90
C PRO A 54 -6.94 7.66 8.43
N ARG A 55 -6.66 8.58 7.50
CA ARG A 55 -6.76 8.32 6.05
C ARG A 55 -5.77 7.24 5.56
N LEU A 56 -4.57 7.21 6.14
CA LEU A 56 -3.59 6.16 5.80
C LEU A 56 -4.05 4.81 6.35
N LEU A 57 -4.57 4.79 7.59
CA LEU A 57 -5.08 3.57 8.20
C LEU A 57 -6.27 2.99 7.42
N GLU A 58 -7.21 3.84 6.98
CA GLU A 58 -8.32 3.43 6.13
C GLU A 58 -7.83 2.84 4.79
N LEU A 59 -6.84 3.48 4.15
CA LEU A 59 -6.24 2.97 2.92
C LEU A 59 -5.59 1.59 3.13
N ARG A 60 -4.84 1.41 4.23
CA ARG A 60 -4.25 0.11 4.59
C ARG A 60 -5.31 -0.96 4.76
N ASP A 61 -6.36 -0.68 5.52
CA ASP A 61 -7.42 -1.65 5.82
C ASP A 61 -8.12 -2.09 4.53
N ARG A 62 -8.44 -1.15 3.63
CA ARG A 62 -8.98 -1.46 2.30
C ARG A 62 -8.04 -2.33 1.47
N ILE A 63 -6.73 -2.08 1.54
CA ILE A 63 -5.74 -2.92 0.85
C ILE A 63 -5.74 -4.35 1.42
N GLU A 64 -5.70 -4.50 2.74
CA GLU A 64 -5.68 -5.81 3.40
C GLU A 64 -6.94 -6.65 3.08
N GLU A 65 -8.10 -6.02 3.05
CA GLU A 65 -9.38 -6.66 2.71
C GLU A 65 -9.44 -7.13 1.25
N GLY A 66 -8.77 -6.42 0.33
CA GLY A 66 -8.92 -6.63 -1.11
C GLY A 66 -7.74 -7.31 -1.82
N LYS A 67 -6.53 -7.29 -1.26
CA LYS A 67 -5.31 -7.69 -1.99
C LYS A 67 -5.32 -9.15 -2.46
N TYR A 68 -5.99 -10.06 -1.76
CA TYR A 68 -6.03 -11.48 -2.12
C TYR A 68 -7.01 -11.81 -3.25
N LYS A 69 -7.83 -10.85 -3.72
CA LYS A 69 -8.73 -11.05 -4.87
C LYS A 69 -8.01 -11.47 -6.15
N VAL A 70 -6.70 -11.20 -6.26
CA VAL A 70 -5.83 -11.65 -7.36
C VAL A 70 -5.87 -13.16 -7.59
N VAL A 71 -6.16 -13.96 -6.56
CA VAL A 71 -6.18 -15.43 -6.63
C VAL A 71 -7.46 -15.97 -7.24
N ASP A 72 -8.60 -15.32 -6.97
CA ASP A 72 -9.92 -15.88 -7.27
C ASP A 72 -10.57 -15.25 -8.51
N ASP A 73 -10.36 -13.94 -8.72
CA ASP A 73 -11.06 -13.18 -9.75
C ASP A 73 -10.20 -11.98 -10.23
N PRO A 74 -9.52 -12.11 -11.39
CA PRO A 74 -8.72 -11.04 -11.97
C PRO A 74 -9.49 -9.75 -12.27
N GLU A 75 -10.78 -9.84 -12.59
CA GLU A 75 -11.62 -8.67 -12.87
C GLU A 75 -11.99 -7.96 -11.55
N ALA A 76 -12.37 -8.71 -10.52
CA ALA A 76 -12.58 -8.16 -9.19
C ALA A 76 -11.30 -7.53 -8.62
N PHE A 77 -10.13 -8.12 -8.90
CA PHE A 77 -8.84 -7.54 -8.51
C PHE A 77 -8.58 -6.21 -9.25
N ARG A 78 -8.88 -6.13 -10.54
CA ARG A 78 -8.77 -4.88 -11.30
C ARG A 78 -9.68 -3.78 -10.73
N ASN A 79 -10.96 -4.09 -10.53
CA ASN A 79 -11.92 -3.15 -9.96
C ASN A 79 -11.52 -2.68 -8.55
N PHE A 80 -10.91 -3.59 -7.77
CA PHE A 80 -10.32 -3.25 -6.48
C PHE A 80 -9.18 -2.23 -6.62
N LEU A 81 -8.24 -2.45 -7.56
CA LEU A 81 -7.14 -1.50 -7.81
C LEU A 81 -7.66 -0.13 -8.25
N ASP A 82 -8.67 -0.09 -9.14
CA ASP A 82 -9.31 1.15 -9.58
C ASP A 82 -9.93 1.90 -8.38
N GLY A 83 -10.56 1.18 -7.45
CA GLY A 83 -11.09 1.75 -6.21
C GLY A 83 -10.01 2.30 -5.27
N LEU A 84 -8.84 1.65 -5.18
CA LEU A 84 -7.72 2.18 -4.40
C LEU A 84 -7.20 3.51 -4.98
N VAL A 85 -7.11 3.62 -6.31
CA VAL A 85 -6.70 4.87 -6.98
C VAL A 85 -7.67 6.00 -6.63
N GLN A 86 -8.99 5.74 -6.67
CA GLN A 86 -10.00 6.74 -6.28
C GLN A 86 -9.83 7.19 -4.83
N THR A 87 -9.60 6.25 -3.92
CA THR A 87 -9.38 6.53 -2.48
C THR A 87 -8.21 7.48 -2.23
N VAL A 88 -7.09 7.23 -2.92
CA VAL A 88 -5.90 8.08 -2.80
C VAL A 88 -6.17 9.47 -3.34
N VAL A 89 -6.82 9.57 -4.51
CA VAL A 89 -7.18 10.86 -5.11
C VAL A 89 -8.12 11.66 -4.21
N GLU A 90 -9.16 11.03 -3.67
CA GLU A 90 -10.10 11.66 -2.73
C GLU A 90 -9.39 12.16 -1.47
N SER A 91 -8.49 11.35 -0.91
CA SER A 91 -7.69 11.73 0.26
C SER A 91 -6.82 12.97 0.00
N MET A 92 -6.22 13.07 -1.19
CA MET A 92 -5.41 14.23 -1.60
C MET A 92 -6.26 15.49 -1.79
N LEU A 93 -7.47 15.36 -2.34
CA LEU A 93 -8.39 16.49 -2.54
C LEU A 93 -8.92 17.05 -1.22
N GLN A 94 -9.17 16.20 -0.23
CA GLN A 94 -9.59 16.62 1.11
C GLN A 94 -8.50 17.43 1.85
N GLU A 95 -7.22 17.17 1.56
CA GLU A 95 -6.07 17.92 2.10
C GLU A 95 -5.97 19.35 1.54
N GLY A 96 -6.47 19.59 0.32
CA GLY A 96 -6.49 20.91 -0.31
C GLY A 96 -7.74 21.76 -0.03
N GLY A 97 -8.73 21.19 0.69
CA GLY A 97 -10.00 21.84 1.01
C GLY A 97 -10.01 22.66 2.31
N ASP A 98 -9.02 22.47 3.18
CA ASP A 98 -8.89 23.19 4.44
C ASP A 98 -7.98 24.41 4.24
N LYS A 99 -8.55 25.49 3.68
CA LYS A 99 -7.92 26.82 3.73
C LYS A 99 -8.32 27.48 5.07
N PRO A 100 -7.36 27.99 5.86
CA PRO A 100 -7.67 28.70 7.08
C PRO A 100 -8.40 30.02 6.75
N GLY A 101 -9.56 30.21 7.39
CA GLY A 101 -10.14 31.52 7.66
C GLY A 101 -9.52 32.14 8.91
#